data_AF-R6SRK9-F1
#
_entry.id   AF-R6SRK9-F1
#
_cell.length_a   1.000
_cell.length_b   1.000
_cell.length_c   1.000
_cell.angle_alpha   90.00
_cell.angle_beta   90.00
_cell.angle_gamma   90.00
#
_symmetry.space_group_name_H-M   'P 1'
#
loop_
_entity.id
_entity.type
_entity.pdbx_description
1 polymer ?
#
loop_
_entity_poly.entity_id
_entity_poly.type
_entity_poly.pdbx_seq_one_letter_code
_entity_poly.pdbx_strand_id
1 'polypeptide(L)'
;MTTGFIYRGYYHDIETGFYYLQSRYYDPIVGRFINADESDCLGTDNSLIGYNLFAYCDNNPVMNVVPTGRFSWLILAAVLLFTPVGGTALQIATSTISYAGMAITSIWDKDVRADMNSIGWNPFNDNESDVQNSSKVSFYKGVPVFRTTSGGRSGSFGAIFLTKGSGVDDLRHERGHNWQLMMMGIGTYGYTVGLPSPLRLGKWDRAGNYYGAPWETMADILGGVQGRTHSKLEIANAWGYYAISTLTFPFTALYWH
;
A
#
# COMPACT_ATOMS: atom_id res chain seq x y z
N MET A 1 -33.84 2.19 41.83
CA MET A 1 -32.81 1.97 40.79
C MET A 1 -33.52 1.93 39.45
N THR A 2 -33.09 2.74 38.49
CA THR A 2 -33.74 2.87 37.19
C THR A 2 -33.33 1.74 36.26
N THR A 3 -34.30 0.98 35.75
CA THR A 3 -34.13 0.05 34.61
C THR A 3 -33.71 0.83 33.37
N GLY A 4 -32.74 0.33 32.61
CA GLY A 4 -32.21 1.03 31.44
C GLY A 4 -31.28 0.16 30.59
N PHE A 5 -30.86 0.72 29.46
CA PHE A 5 -29.89 0.09 28.57
C PHE A 5 -28.47 0.30 29.13
N ILE A 6 -27.77 -0.78 29.49
CA ILE A 6 -26.45 -0.69 30.15
C ILE A 6 -25.38 -1.38 29.29
N TYR A 7 -25.25 -2.69 29.44
CA TYR A 7 -24.25 -3.46 28.72
C TYR A 7 -24.66 -3.61 27.26
N ARG A 8 -23.84 -3.07 26.34
CA ARG A 8 -24.02 -3.15 24.88
C ARG A 8 -25.37 -2.64 24.38
N GLY A 9 -25.99 -1.73 25.11
CA GLY A 9 -27.32 -1.23 24.77
C GLY A 9 -28.43 -2.28 24.96
N TYR A 10 -28.17 -3.36 25.71
CA TYR A 10 -29.20 -4.33 26.10
C TYR A 10 -29.96 -3.85 27.32
N TYR A 11 -31.25 -4.17 27.35
CA TYR A 11 -32.11 -3.83 28.47
C TYR A 11 -31.71 -4.70 29.67
N HIS A 12 -31.30 -4.05 30.75
CA HIS A 12 -30.95 -4.74 31.99
C HIS A 12 -32.19 -4.90 32.87
N ASP A 13 -32.56 -6.16 33.10
CA ASP A 13 -33.58 -6.50 34.08
C ASP A 13 -32.95 -6.58 35.46
N ILE A 14 -33.29 -5.61 36.32
CA ILE A 14 -32.69 -5.47 37.65
C ILE A 14 -33.22 -6.53 38.63
N GLU A 15 -34.42 -7.06 38.40
CA GLU A 15 -35.00 -8.08 39.28
C GLU A 15 -34.29 -9.42 39.13
N THR A 16 -33.87 -9.75 37.91
CA THR A 16 -33.20 -11.02 37.58
C THR A 16 -31.68 -10.90 37.42
N GLY A 17 -31.17 -9.69 37.17
CA GLY A 17 -29.75 -9.46 36.85
C GLY A 17 -29.36 -9.86 35.42
N PHE A 18 -30.34 -10.17 34.57
CA PHE A 18 -30.11 -10.60 33.20
C PHE A 18 -30.21 -9.46 32.18
N TYR A 19 -29.62 -9.66 31.02
CA TYR A 19 -29.73 -8.76 29.88
C TYR A 19 -30.67 -9.32 28.83
N TYR A 20 -31.66 -8.53 28.41
CA TYR A 20 -32.57 -8.91 27.34
C TYR A 20 -32.04 -8.45 25.98
N LEU A 21 -31.82 -9.42 25.10
CA LEU A 21 -31.28 -9.29 23.74
C LEU A 21 -32.36 -9.63 22.71
N GLN A 22 -33.51 -8.94 22.78
CA GLN A 22 -34.69 -9.04 21.88
C GLN A 22 -35.38 -10.40 21.75
N SER A 23 -34.64 -11.50 21.57
CA SER A 23 -35.15 -12.86 21.47
C SER A 23 -34.67 -13.75 22.62
N ARG A 24 -33.62 -13.35 23.35
CA ARG A 24 -32.99 -14.17 24.41
C ARG A 24 -32.58 -13.34 25.63
N TYR A 25 -32.46 -14.03 26.76
CA TYR A 25 -31.90 -13.48 27.99
C TYR A 25 -30.47 -13.99 28.18
N TYR A 26 -29.55 -13.09 28.49
CA TYR A 26 -28.14 -13.35 28.76
C TYR A 26 -27.84 -13.21 30.25
N ASP A 27 -27.23 -14.24 30.83
CA ASP A 27 -26.72 -14.22 32.20
C ASP A 27 -25.26 -13.74 32.19
N PRO A 28 -24.96 -12.55 32.75
CA PRO A 28 -23.60 -12.02 32.79
C PRO A 28 -22.68 -12.71 33.79
N ILE A 29 -23.22 -13.41 34.80
CA ILE A 29 -22.45 -14.14 35.81
C ILE A 29 -21.96 -15.46 35.22
N VAL A 30 -22.83 -16.17 34.51
CA VAL A 30 -22.49 -17.44 33.85
C VAL A 30 -21.80 -17.21 32.50
N GLY A 31 -22.05 -16.06 31.87
CA GLY A 31 -21.46 -15.67 30.59
C GLY A 31 -22.13 -16.34 29.38
N ARG A 32 -23.42 -16.70 29.49
CA ARG A 32 -24.14 -17.51 28.49
C ARG A 32 -25.61 -17.10 28.39
N PHE A 33 -26.27 -17.50 27.30
CA PHE A 33 -27.72 -17.37 27.21
C PHE A 33 -28.41 -18.40 28.11
N ILE A 34 -29.56 -18.02 28.69
CA ILE A 34 -30.38 -18.94 29.49
C ILE A 34 -31.37 -19.74 28.61
N ASN A 35 -31.62 -19.27 27.40
CA ASN A 35 -32.44 -19.93 26.38
C ASN A 35 -31.58 -20.29 25.16
N ALA A 36 -31.89 -21.42 24.52
CA ALA A 36 -31.23 -21.83 23.28
C ALA A 36 -31.56 -20.85 22.14
N ASP A 37 -30.60 -20.65 21.23
CA ASP A 37 -30.83 -20.00 19.94
C ASP A 37 -31.73 -20.84 19.02
N GLU A 38 -32.21 -20.25 17.93
CA GLU A 38 -32.97 -20.97 16.91
C GLU A 38 -32.16 -22.15 16.36
N SER A 39 -32.81 -23.30 16.18
CA SER A 39 -32.16 -24.54 15.71
C SER A 39 -31.51 -24.39 14.34
N ASP A 40 -32.00 -23.44 13.53
CA ASP A 40 -31.53 -23.16 12.19
C ASP A 40 -30.11 -22.55 12.19
N CYS A 41 -29.65 -22.05 13.34
CA CYS A 41 -28.30 -21.53 13.54
C CYS A 41 -27.25 -22.64 13.78
N LEU A 42 -27.65 -23.88 14.02
CA LEU A 42 -26.76 -25.00 14.36
C LEU A 42 -25.70 -25.25 13.27
N GLY A 43 -24.43 -25.10 13.64
CA GLY A 43 -23.30 -25.42 12.77
C GLY A 43 -23.22 -24.55 11.51
N THR A 44 -23.92 -23.41 11.46
CA THR A 44 -23.95 -22.49 10.31
C THR A 44 -22.57 -21.95 9.93
N ASP A 45 -21.64 -21.90 10.88
CA ASP A 45 -20.25 -21.47 10.71
C ASP A 45 -19.25 -22.64 10.57
N ASN A 46 -19.74 -23.89 10.55
CA ASN A 46 -18.94 -25.13 10.57
C ASN A 46 -17.95 -25.23 11.76
N SER A 47 -18.12 -24.43 12.81
CA SER A 47 -17.27 -24.45 14.00
C SER A 47 -17.84 -25.38 15.07
N LEU A 48 -16.96 -25.93 15.92
CA LEU A 48 -17.40 -26.73 17.06
C LEU A 48 -18.26 -25.91 18.04
N ILE A 49 -18.04 -24.59 18.09
CA ILE A 49 -18.77 -23.66 18.96
C ILE A 49 -20.16 -23.33 18.38
N GLY A 50 -20.33 -23.34 17.05
CA GLY A 50 -21.61 -23.13 16.37
C GLY A 50 -22.66 -24.21 16.65
N TYR A 51 -22.28 -25.32 17.28
CA TYR A 51 -23.23 -26.32 17.80
C TYR A 51 -23.73 -26.00 19.22
N ASN A 52 -23.19 -24.95 19.85
CA ASN A 52 -23.53 -24.55 21.21
C ASN A 52 -24.53 -23.39 21.21
N LEU A 53 -25.82 -23.71 21.19
CA LEU A 53 -26.93 -22.75 21.12
C LEU A 53 -27.05 -21.76 22.30
N PHE A 54 -26.25 -21.96 23.35
CA PHE A 54 -26.22 -21.08 24.52
C PHE A 54 -24.96 -20.21 24.58
N ALA A 55 -24.03 -20.36 23.62
CA ALA A 55 -22.80 -19.59 23.59
C ALA A 55 -23.07 -18.10 23.31
N TYR A 56 -22.32 -17.24 23.98
CA TYR A 56 -22.36 -15.81 23.75
C TYR A 56 -21.04 -15.36 23.07
N CYS A 57 -21.14 -14.74 21.89
CA CYS A 57 -19.99 -14.25 21.12
C CYS A 57 -18.89 -15.30 20.88
N ASP A 58 -19.24 -16.55 20.56
CA ASP A 58 -18.32 -17.71 20.48
C ASP A 58 -17.33 -17.83 21.66
N ASN A 59 -17.79 -17.53 22.88
CA ASN A 59 -16.97 -17.47 24.10
C ASN A 59 -15.81 -16.45 24.05
N ASN A 60 -15.82 -15.53 23.07
CA ASN A 60 -14.90 -14.40 23.02
C ASN A 60 -15.68 -13.08 22.97
N PRO A 61 -16.33 -12.70 24.10
CA PRO A 61 -17.11 -11.48 24.18
C PRO A 61 -16.24 -10.22 24.06
N VAL A 62 -14.91 -10.28 24.05
CA VAL A 62 -14.07 -9.09 23.83
C VAL A 62 -13.84 -8.86 22.33
N MET A 63 -13.54 -9.92 21.56
CA MET A 63 -13.13 -9.80 20.16
C MET A 63 -14.27 -9.99 19.15
N ASN A 64 -15.25 -10.86 19.45
CA ASN A 64 -16.35 -11.17 18.52
C ASN A 64 -17.48 -10.12 18.54
N VAL A 65 -17.18 -8.93 19.02
CA VAL A 65 -18.07 -7.75 19.06
C VAL A 65 -18.00 -6.97 17.75
N VAL A 66 -16.99 -7.22 16.91
CA VAL A 66 -16.90 -6.59 15.59
C VAL A 66 -17.82 -7.36 14.64
N PRO A 67 -19.00 -6.83 14.24
CA PRO A 67 -20.07 -7.64 13.64
C PRO A 67 -19.77 -8.17 12.24
N THR A 68 -18.62 -7.84 11.66
CA THR A 68 -18.13 -8.48 10.44
C THR A 68 -16.60 -8.46 10.51
N GLY A 69 -15.92 -9.61 10.44
CA GLY A 69 -14.44 -9.62 10.31
C GLY A 69 -13.93 -8.74 9.15
N ARG A 70 -14.80 -8.40 8.20
CA ARG A 70 -14.59 -7.44 7.11
C ARG A 70 -14.12 -6.06 7.57
N PHE A 71 -14.67 -5.50 8.65
CA PHE A 71 -14.26 -4.16 9.11
C PHE A 71 -12.81 -4.15 9.62
N SER A 72 -12.40 -5.20 10.34
CA SER A 72 -11.02 -5.38 10.79
C SER A 72 -10.05 -5.58 9.63
N TRP A 73 -10.42 -6.35 8.61
CA TRP A 73 -9.60 -6.50 7.40
C TRP A 73 -9.45 -5.20 6.61
N LEU A 74 -10.50 -4.38 6.53
CA LEU A 74 -10.42 -3.06 5.88
C LEU A 74 -9.51 -2.10 6.64
N ILE A 75 -9.55 -2.10 7.97
CA ILE A 75 -8.62 -1.31 8.79
C ILE A 75 -7.19 -1.79 8.58
N LEU A 76 -6.94 -3.10 8.64
CA LEU A 76 -5.61 -3.65 8.41
C LEU A 76 -5.09 -3.33 7.00
N ALA A 77 -5.94 -3.46 5.98
CA ALA A 77 -5.60 -3.08 4.62
C ALA A 77 -5.28 -1.59 4.50
N ALA A 78 -6.09 -0.72 5.12
CA ALA A 78 -5.87 0.72 5.13
C ALA A 78 -4.56 1.09 5.83
N VAL A 79 -4.24 0.47 6.98
CA VAL A 79 -2.95 0.67 7.67
C VAL A 79 -1.79 0.20 6.79
N LEU A 80 -1.93 -0.95 6.13
CA LEU A 80 -0.89 -1.52 5.28
C LEU A 80 -0.46 -0.52 4.18
N LEU A 81 -1.40 0.23 3.59
CA LEU A 81 -1.13 1.22 2.55
C LEU A 81 -0.07 2.25 2.95
N PHE A 82 0.12 2.54 4.23
CA PHE A 82 1.06 3.57 4.71
C PHE A 82 2.31 2.99 5.35
N THR A 83 2.57 1.69 5.16
CA THR A 83 3.74 1.01 5.72
C THR A 83 4.68 0.55 4.62
N PRO A 84 5.97 0.35 4.93
CA PRO A 84 6.91 -0.28 4.01
C PRO A 84 6.44 -1.67 3.53
N VAL A 85 5.72 -2.40 4.38
CA VAL A 85 5.18 -3.72 4.07
C VAL A 85 4.16 -3.61 2.93
N GLY A 86 3.25 -2.65 2.98
CA GLY A 86 2.26 -2.46 1.90
C GLY A 86 2.87 -1.96 0.61
N GLY A 87 3.83 -1.03 0.68
CA GLY A 87 4.58 -0.59 -0.51
C GLY A 87 5.32 -1.74 -1.18
N THR A 88 6.00 -2.57 -0.40
CA THR A 88 6.71 -3.76 -0.89
C THR A 88 5.75 -4.82 -1.46
N ALA A 89 4.62 -5.08 -0.78
CA ALA A 89 3.59 -5.99 -1.27
C ALA A 89 3.01 -5.54 -2.62
N LEU A 90 2.74 -4.24 -2.77
CA LEU A 90 2.32 -3.68 -4.07
C LEU A 90 3.40 -3.88 -5.14
N GLN A 91 4.67 -3.62 -4.83
CA GLN A 91 5.74 -3.81 -5.81
C GLN A 91 5.83 -5.27 -6.27
N ILE A 92 5.78 -6.22 -5.34
CA ILE A 92 5.79 -7.66 -5.66
C ILE A 92 4.61 -8.02 -6.57
N ALA A 93 3.40 -7.56 -6.22
CA ALA A 93 2.20 -7.82 -7.00
C ALA A 93 2.31 -7.23 -8.42
N THR A 94 2.66 -5.96 -8.54
CA THR A 94 2.82 -5.27 -9.83
C THR A 94 3.86 -5.95 -10.71
N SER A 95 5.00 -6.34 -10.13
CA SER A 95 6.10 -6.98 -10.86
C SER A 95 5.71 -8.38 -11.34
N THR A 96 5.06 -9.17 -10.48
CA THR A 96 4.61 -10.54 -10.81
C THR A 96 3.55 -10.53 -11.91
N ILE A 97 2.54 -9.66 -11.78
CA ILE A 97 1.47 -9.51 -12.77
C ILE A 97 2.04 -9.01 -14.10
N SER A 98 2.94 -8.03 -14.06
CA SER A 98 3.57 -7.48 -15.26
C SER A 98 4.44 -8.53 -15.96
N TYR A 99 5.21 -9.32 -15.21
CA TYR A 99 6.01 -10.40 -15.78
C TYR A 99 5.14 -11.44 -16.49
N ALA A 100 4.07 -11.90 -15.83
CA ALA A 100 3.11 -12.83 -16.44
C ALA A 100 2.47 -12.24 -17.71
N GLY A 101 2.06 -10.97 -17.66
CA GLY A 101 1.49 -10.26 -18.80
C GLY A 101 2.46 -10.13 -19.97
N MET A 102 3.73 -9.79 -19.71
CA MET A 102 4.78 -9.70 -20.72
C MET A 102 5.12 -11.07 -21.31
N ALA A 103 5.20 -12.11 -20.48
CA ALA A 103 5.44 -13.49 -20.93
C ALA A 103 4.33 -13.97 -21.87
N ILE A 104 3.08 -13.75 -21.49
CA ILE A 104 1.90 -14.05 -22.33
C ILE A 104 1.96 -13.25 -23.63
N THR A 105 2.19 -11.93 -23.56
CA THR A 105 2.24 -11.04 -24.72
C THR A 105 3.35 -11.40 -25.70
N SER A 106 4.49 -11.90 -25.21
CA SER A 106 5.64 -12.28 -26.04
C SER A 106 5.32 -13.39 -27.08
N ILE A 107 4.27 -14.18 -26.85
CA ILE A 107 3.85 -15.28 -27.74
C ILE A 107 3.46 -14.72 -29.10
N TRP A 108 2.76 -13.57 -29.13
CA TRP A 108 2.25 -12.95 -30.36
C TRP A 108 2.92 -11.63 -30.71
N ASP A 109 3.61 -10.97 -29.79
CA ASP A 109 4.35 -9.72 -30.03
C ASP A 109 5.86 -9.97 -30.09
N LYS A 110 6.43 -9.88 -31.30
CA LYS A 110 7.87 -10.11 -31.54
C LYS A 110 8.76 -9.07 -30.85
N ASP A 111 8.28 -7.85 -30.66
CA ASP A 111 9.07 -6.76 -30.07
C ASP A 111 9.15 -6.96 -28.56
N VAL A 112 8.03 -7.31 -27.92
CA VAL A 112 8.01 -7.72 -26.49
C VAL A 112 8.90 -8.94 -26.27
N ARG A 113 8.86 -9.94 -27.16
CA ARG A 113 9.73 -11.11 -27.05
C ARG A 113 11.21 -10.76 -27.17
N ALA A 114 11.56 -9.88 -28.12
CA ALA A 114 12.93 -9.42 -28.29
C ALA A 114 13.41 -8.64 -27.06
N ASP A 115 12.58 -7.77 -26.51
CA ASP A 115 12.85 -7.03 -25.29
C ASP A 115 13.05 -7.96 -24.06
N MET A 116 12.20 -8.97 -23.89
CA MET A 116 12.34 -9.92 -22.78
C MET A 116 13.56 -10.84 -22.96
N ASN A 117 13.89 -11.20 -24.21
CA ASN A 117 15.11 -11.94 -24.53
C ASN A 117 16.38 -11.13 -24.24
N SER A 118 16.38 -9.81 -24.48
CA SER A 118 17.57 -8.98 -24.26
C SER A 118 18.00 -8.94 -22.79
N ILE A 119 17.03 -8.90 -21.87
CA ILE A 119 17.28 -9.02 -20.42
C ILE A 119 17.39 -10.48 -19.93
N GLY A 120 17.45 -11.45 -20.85
CA GLY A 120 17.56 -12.87 -20.53
C GLY A 120 16.41 -13.41 -19.67
N TRP A 121 15.20 -12.84 -19.81
CA TRP A 121 14.02 -13.16 -18.99
C TRP A 121 14.21 -12.98 -17.48
N ASN A 122 15.24 -12.24 -17.07
CA ASN A 122 15.54 -11.96 -15.67
C ASN A 122 14.83 -10.67 -15.19
N PRO A 123 13.78 -10.75 -14.35
CA PRO A 123 13.12 -9.56 -13.83
C PRO A 123 14.01 -8.72 -12.91
N PHE A 124 15.14 -9.26 -12.44
CA PHE A 124 16.13 -8.57 -11.61
C PHE A 124 17.32 -8.04 -12.41
N ASN A 125 17.24 -8.02 -13.74
CA ASN A 125 18.26 -7.41 -14.60
C ASN A 125 18.65 -6.01 -14.12
N ASP A 126 19.95 -5.72 -14.09
CA ASP A 126 20.54 -4.44 -13.72
C ASP A 126 21.28 -3.76 -14.88
N ASN A 127 21.28 -4.36 -16.09
CA ASN A 127 21.87 -3.77 -17.27
C ASN A 127 21.00 -2.62 -17.80
N GLU A 128 21.49 -1.39 -17.63
CA GLU A 128 20.80 -0.16 -18.00
C GLU A 128 20.70 0.01 -19.52
N SER A 129 21.67 -0.48 -20.27
CA SER A 129 21.66 -0.41 -21.74
C SER A 129 20.56 -1.29 -22.33
N ASP A 130 20.33 -2.48 -21.78
CA ASP A 130 19.26 -3.37 -22.25
C ASP A 130 17.87 -2.74 -22.02
N VAL A 131 17.70 -2.07 -20.88
CA VAL A 131 16.47 -1.35 -20.54
C VAL A 131 16.26 -0.15 -21.47
N GLN A 132 17.30 0.63 -21.74
CA GLN A 132 17.20 1.80 -22.63
C GLN A 132 16.90 1.44 -24.07
N ASN A 133 17.51 0.37 -24.56
CA ASN A 133 17.36 -0.08 -25.93
C ASN A 133 16.06 -0.86 -26.16
N SER A 134 15.31 -1.18 -25.10
CA SER A 134 14.02 -1.83 -25.22
C SER A 134 13.00 -1.00 -26.00
N SER A 135 12.17 -1.71 -26.75
CA SER A 135 11.22 -1.14 -27.70
C SER A 135 9.86 -0.84 -27.08
N LYS A 136 9.37 -1.71 -26.19
CA LYS A 136 8.03 -1.67 -25.56
C LYS A 136 8.11 -1.93 -24.06
N VAL A 137 8.85 -2.95 -23.62
CA VAL A 137 8.88 -3.38 -22.21
C VAL A 137 10.28 -3.77 -21.76
N SER A 138 10.53 -3.81 -20.46
CA SER A 138 11.74 -4.39 -19.88
C SER A 138 11.53 -4.63 -18.38
N PHE A 139 12.59 -5.04 -17.69
CA PHE A 139 12.68 -5.06 -16.23
C PHE A 139 14.00 -4.46 -15.77
N TYR A 140 13.94 -3.70 -14.68
CA TYR A 140 15.11 -3.11 -14.05
C TYR A 140 15.04 -3.30 -12.53
N LYS A 141 15.96 -4.11 -11.98
CA LYS A 141 16.11 -4.35 -10.53
C LYS A 141 14.79 -4.72 -9.85
N GLY A 142 14.04 -5.63 -10.45
CA GLY A 142 12.77 -6.15 -9.94
C GLY A 142 11.55 -5.30 -10.27
N VAL A 143 11.71 -4.19 -11.01
CA VAL A 143 10.60 -3.29 -11.36
C VAL A 143 10.30 -3.40 -12.86
N PRO A 144 9.03 -3.58 -13.26
CA PRO A 144 8.66 -3.61 -14.67
C PRO A 144 8.82 -2.22 -15.29
N VAL A 145 9.34 -2.20 -16.52
CA VAL A 145 9.55 -0.98 -17.31
C VAL A 145 8.67 -1.03 -18.54
N PHE A 146 7.94 0.04 -18.81
CA PHE A 146 7.13 0.24 -20.00
C PHE A 146 7.66 1.45 -20.77
N ARG A 147 7.87 1.30 -22.08
CA ARG A 147 8.42 2.33 -22.94
C ARG A 147 7.31 3.22 -23.47
N THR A 148 7.39 4.51 -23.17
CA THR A 148 6.42 5.53 -23.66
C THR A 148 6.97 6.31 -24.86
N THR A 149 6.09 7.01 -25.56
CA THR A 149 6.44 7.77 -26.78
C THR A 149 7.50 8.83 -26.51
N SER A 150 8.39 9.05 -27.50
CA SER A 150 9.41 10.10 -27.44
C SER A 150 8.81 11.50 -27.22
N GLY A 151 9.52 12.36 -26.51
CA GLY A 151 9.10 13.73 -26.18
C GLY A 151 8.17 13.84 -24.97
N GLY A 152 7.79 12.71 -24.34
CA GLY A 152 7.11 12.68 -23.06
C GLY A 152 8.05 12.86 -21.85
N ARG A 153 7.49 12.81 -20.64
CA ARG A 153 8.24 12.74 -19.38
C ARG A 153 8.21 11.32 -18.85
N SER A 154 9.35 10.86 -18.34
CA SER A 154 9.39 9.62 -17.58
C SER A 154 8.65 9.81 -16.25
N GLY A 155 8.16 8.72 -15.69
CA GLY A 155 7.50 8.72 -14.38
C GLY A 155 7.37 7.30 -13.85
N SER A 156 7.03 7.18 -12.56
CA SER A 156 6.90 5.88 -11.93
C SER A 156 5.87 5.82 -10.80
N PHE A 157 5.20 4.67 -10.73
CA PHE A 157 4.28 4.28 -9.65
C PHE A 157 4.14 2.76 -9.64
N GLY A 158 5.02 2.06 -8.91
CA GLY A 158 5.11 0.59 -8.87
C GLY A 158 5.62 -0.05 -10.17
N ALA A 159 5.58 0.69 -11.28
CA ALA A 159 6.21 0.42 -12.56
C ALA A 159 6.93 1.68 -13.05
N ILE A 160 7.90 1.53 -13.93
CA ILE A 160 8.61 2.63 -14.57
C ILE A 160 8.02 2.85 -15.96
N PHE A 161 7.58 4.08 -16.24
CA PHE A 161 7.15 4.52 -17.56
C PHE A 161 8.29 5.36 -18.14
N LEU A 162 9.16 4.73 -18.92
CA LEU A 162 10.39 5.34 -19.41
C LEU A 162 10.19 5.88 -20.82
N THR A 163 10.32 7.18 -21.02
CA THR A 163 10.22 7.83 -22.33
C THR A 163 11.33 7.38 -23.27
N LYS A 164 11.03 7.12 -24.54
CA LYS A 164 12.07 6.91 -25.56
C LYS A 164 12.93 8.16 -25.72
N GLY A 165 14.26 7.98 -25.71
CA GLY A 165 15.24 9.06 -25.73
C GLY A 165 15.67 9.58 -24.36
N SER A 166 15.11 9.07 -23.26
CA SER A 166 15.56 9.38 -21.90
C SER A 166 16.96 8.81 -21.61
N GLY A 167 17.72 9.49 -20.75
CA GLY A 167 19.07 9.07 -20.33
C GLY A 167 19.08 7.97 -19.27
N VAL A 168 20.29 7.55 -18.88
CA VAL A 168 20.48 6.51 -17.84
C VAL A 168 20.03 7.03 -16.49
N ASP A 169 20.33 8.30 -16.22
CA ASP A 169 19.94 8.94 -14.98
C ASP A 169 18.43 9.09 -14.85
N ASP A 170 17.67 9.19 -15.94
CA ASP A 170 16.21 9.18 -15.86
C ASP A 170 15.71 7.81 -15.37
N LEU A 171 16.27 6.71 -15.90
CA LEU A 171 15.94 5.36 -15.44
C LEU A 171 16.29 5.16 -13.95
N ARG A 172 17.48 5.61 -13.52
CA ARG A 172 17.92 5.55 -12.13
C ARG A 172 17.00 6.36 -11.22
N HIS A 173 16.67 7.59 -11.63
CA HIS A 173 15.78 8.48 -10.92
C HIS A 173 14.40 7.83 -10.69
N GLU A 174 13.78 7.28 -11.75
CA GLU A 174 12.50 6.57 -11.62
C GLU A 174 12.61 5.33 -10.73
N ARG A 175 13.75 4.64 -10.73
CA ARG A 175 13.98 3.51 -9.81
C ARG A 175 14.05 3.98 -8.36
N GLY A 176 14.59 5.18 -8.11
CA GLY A 176 14.61 5.83 -6.80
C GLY A 176 13.21 6.13 -6.28
N HIS A 177 12.31 6.64 -7.13
CA HIS A 177 10.90 6.81 -6.79
C HIS A 177 10.21 5.49 -6.40
N ASN A 178 10.52 4.38 -7.08
CA ASN A 178 10.03 3.06 -6.67
C ASN A 178 10.55 2.64 -5.28
N TRP A 179 11.81 2.97 -4.94
CA TRP A 179 12.32 2.76 -3.58
C TRP A 179 11.56 3.59 -2.54
N GLN A 180 11.27 4.86 -2.84
CA GLN A 180 10.44 5.70 -1.97
C GLN A 180 9.05 5.09 -1.78
N LEU A 181 8.39 4.62 -2.85
CA LEU A 181 7.09 3.95 -2.76
C LEU A 181 7.14 2.73 -1.83
N MET A 182 8.14 1.87 -2.00
CA MET A 182 8.30 0.65 -1.21
C MET A 182 8.56 0.96 0.27
N MET A 183 9.37 1.97 0.56
CA MET A 183 9.80 2.28 1.92
C MET A 183 8.81 3.19 2.67
N MET A 184 8.08 4.08 1.98
CA MET A 184 7.09 4.96 2.60
C MET A 184 5.70 4.34 2.66
N GLY A 185 5.43 3.35 1.82
CA GLY A 185 4.07 2.86 1.56
C GLY A 185 3.34 3.73 0.54
N ILE A 186 2.30 3.14 -0.05
CA ILE A 186 1.47 3.68 -1.13
C ILE A 186 0.83 5.02 -0.75
N GLY A 187 0.21 5.09 0.43
CA GLY A 187 -0.52 6.26 0.90
C GLY A 187 0.43 7.43 1.14
N THR A 188 1.44 7.22 1.98
CA THR A 188 2.45 8.25 2.29
C THR A 188 3.14 8.74 1.03
N TYR A 189 3.65 7.81 0.19
CA TYR A 189 4.27 8.15 -1.10
C TYR A 189 3.33 8.97 -1.97
N GLY A 190 2.07 8.56 -2.11
CA GLY A 190 1.09 9.29 -2.93
C GLY A 190 0.94 10.75 -2.51
N TYR A 191 0.84 11.02 -1.20
CA TYR A 191 0.67 12.39 -0.70
C TYR A 191 1.96 13.22 -0.70
N THR A 192 3.12 12.62 -0.43
CA THR A 192 4.38 13.36 -0.23
C THR A 192 5.32 13.36 -1.42
N VAL A 193 5.12 12.45 -2.37
CA VAL A 193 5.96 12.33 -3.57
C VAL A 193 5.08 12.31 -4.82
N GLY A 194 4.10 11.40 -4.89
CA GLY A 194 3.27 11.17 -6.07
C GLY A 194 2.43 12.37 -6.51
N LEU A 195 1.88 13.16 -5.57
CA LEU A 195 1.15 14.39 -5.88
C LEU A 195 2.10 15.58 -6.13
N PRO A 196 3.09 15.88 -5.26
CA PRO A 196 3.98 17.02 -5.46
C PRO A 196 4.83 16.96 -6.74
N SER A 197 5.27 15.77 -7.16
CA SER A 197 6.17 15.60 -8.30
C SER A 197 5.53 16.09 -9.61
N PRO A 198 4.42 15.52 -10.13
CA PRO A 198 3.82 15.95 -11.39
C PRO A 198 3.22 17.36 -11.32
N LEU A 199 2.71 17.77 -10.15
CA LEU A 199 2.09 19.08 -9.95
C LEU A 199 3.11 20.20 -9.66
N ARG A 200 4.41 19.87 -9.56
CA ARG A 200 5.50 20.80 -9.28
C ARG A 200 5.23 21.69 -8.06
N LEU A 201 4.68 21.07 -7.01
CA LEU A 201 4.29 21.81 -5.81
C LEU A 201 5.51 22.30 -5.05
N GLY A 202 5.40 23.48 -4.44
CA GLY A 202 6.40 24.03 -3.52
C GLY A 202 7.19 25.21 -4.09
N LYS A 203 8.18 25.66 -3.32
CA LYS A 203 9.02 26.82 -3.66
C LYS A 203 10.13 26.48 -4.67
N TRP A 204 10.46 25.20 -4.82
CA TRP A 204 11.55 24.71 -5.66
C TRP A 204 11.31 24.93 -7.15
N ASP A 205 10.08 24.69 -7.64
CA ASP A 205 9.73 24.98 -9.04
C ASP A 205 9.68 26.50 -9.30
N ARG A 206 9.15 27.30 -8.36
CA ARG A 206 9.13 28.77 -8.45
C ARG A 206 10.52 29.40 -8.49
N ALA A 207 11.52 28.73 -7.92
CA ALA A 207 12.92 29.14 -7.95
C ALA A 207 13.71 28.56 -9.14
N GLY A 208 13.08 27.78 -10.02
CA GLY A 208 13.74 27.13 -11.16
C GLY A 208 14.64 25.94 -10.78
N ASN A 209 14.59 25.47 -9.52
CA ASN A 209 15.39 24.34 -9.02
C ASN A 209 14.47 23.18 -8.58
N TYR A 210 13.65 22.68 -9.51
CA TYR A 210 12.72 21.59 -9.22
C TYR A 210 13.44 20.32 -8.74
N TYR A 211 14.57 19.96 -9.35
CA TYR A 211 15.33 18.77 -8.96
C TYR A 211 16.04 18.89 -7.59
N GLY A 212 16.14 20.09 -7.03
CA GLY A 212 16.54 20.32 -5.64
C GLY A 212 15.40 20.15 -4.62
N ALA A 213 14.19 19.78 -5.08
CA ALA A 213 13.09 19.45 -4.17
C ALA A 213 13.42 18.16 -3.39
N PRO A 214 13.01 18.06 -2.09
CA PRO A 214 13.38 16.94 -1.23
C PRO A 214 13.06 15.55 -1.81
N TRP A 215 11.91 15.42 -2.47
CA TRP A 215 11.47 14.15 -3.07
C TRP A 215 12.26 13.79 -4.34
N GLU A 216 12.62 14.77 -5.16
CA GLU A 216 13.46 14.60 -6.36
C GLU A 216 14.91 14.26 -5.99
N THR A 217 15.48 15.00 -5.05
CA THR A 217 16.83 14.75 -4.52
C THR A 217 16.91 13.35 -3.90
N MET A 218 15.90 12.93 -3.15
CA MET A 218 15.87 11.58 -2.57
C MET A 218 15.74 10.50 -3.65
N ALA A 219 14.97 10.73 -4.71
CA ALA A 219 14.89 9.80 -5.84
C ALA A 219 16.25 9.64 -6.54
N ASP A 220 17.00 10.74 -6.73
CA ASP A 220 18.37 10.68 -7.28
C ASP A 220 19.31 9.86 -6.38
N ILE A 221 19.25 10.09 -5.07
CA ILE A 221 20.11 9.38 -4.08
C ILE A 221 19.79 7.89 -4.08
N LEU A 222 18.51 7.51 -3.92
CA LEU A 222 18.10 6.10 -3.85
C LEU A 222 18.23 5.38 -5.20
N GLY A 223 18.11 6.12 -6.30
CA GLY A 223 18.29 5.65 -7.66
C GLY A 223 19.75 5.47 -8.07
N GLY A 224 20.68 6.17 -7.41
CA GLY A 224 22.09 6.18 -7.76
C GLY A 224 22.41 7.03 -8.99
N VAL A 225 21.67 8.12 -9.20
CA VAL A 225 21.88 9.09 -10.30
C VAL A 225 23.28 9.70 -10.20
N GLN A 226 23.98 9.80 -11.33
CA GLN A 226 25.38 10.25 -11.38
C GLN A 226 25.56 11.60 -12.06
N GLY A 227 24.74 11.94 -13.04
CA GLY A 227 24.85 13.20 -13.80
C GLY A 227 24.27 14.42 -13.12
N ARG A 228 23.62 14.26 -11.95
CA ARG A 228 23.12 15.37 -11.11
C ARG A 228 23.85 15.41 -9.78
N THR A 229 24.29 16.61 -9.38
CA THR A 229 24.97 16.85 -8.10
C THR A 229 24.08 17.67 -7.18
N HIS A 230 23.94 17.23 -5.92
CA HIS A 230 23.15 17.90 -4.89
C HIS A 230 24.05 18.50 -3.82
N SER A 231 23.69 19.69 -3.32
CA SER A 231 24.37 20.31 -2.19
C SER A 231 24.14 19.52 -0.89
N LYS A 232 25.04 19.70 0.10
CA LYS A 232 24.87 19.08 1.43
C LYS A 232 23.53 19.47 2.08
N LEU A 233 23.06 20.68 1.82
CA LEU A 233 21.78 21.18 2.35
C LEU A 233 20.60 20.47 1.70
N GLU A 234 20.60 20.30 0.37
CA GLU A 234 19.56 19.56 -0.35
C GLU A 234 19.51 18.10 0.12
N ILE A 235 20.66 17.45 0.29
CA ILE A 235 20.74 16.07 0.80
C ILE A 235 20.16 15.98 2.23
N ALA A 236 20.58 16.88 3.12
CA ALA A 236 20.05 16.90 4.49
C ALA A 236 18.54 17.16 4.53
N ASN A 237 18.06 18.07 3.67
CA ASN A 237 16.65 18.39 3.54
C ASN A 237 15.85 17.20 3.00
N ALA A 238 16.39 16.48 2.02
CA ALA A 238 15.80 15.26 1.46
C ALA A 238 15.62 14.17 2.54
N TRP A 239 16.66 13.90 3.33
CA TRP A 239 16.58 12.94 4.44
C TRP A 239 15.62 13.39 5.55
N GLY A 240 15.64 14.68 5.90
CA GLY A 240 14.72 15.24 6.90
C GLY A 240 13.26 15.12 6.46
N TYR A 241 12.97 15.51 5.22
CA TYR A 241 11.64 15.38 4.61
C TYR A 241 11.18 13.93 4.63
N TYR A 242 12.06 13.02 4.25
CA TYR A 242 11.78 11.61 4.17
C TYR A 242 11.45 11.00 5.54
N ALA A 243 12.32 11.22 6.54
CA ALA A 243 12.14 10.72 7.89
C ALA A 243 10.83 11.25 8.51
N ILE A 244 10.56 12.55 8.36
CA ILE A 244 9.36 13.17 8.92
C ILE A 244 8.12 12.67 8.19
N SER A 245 8.15 12.56 6.86
CA SER A 245 7.02 12.01 6.08
C SER A 245 6.65 10.59 6.50
N THR A 246 7.63 9.76 6.86
CA THR A 246 7.37 8.40 7.37
C THR A 246 6.87 8.35 8.81
N LEU A 247 7.09 9.40 9.62
CA LEU A 247 6.73 9.44 11.04
C LEU A 247 5.44 10.23 11.33
N THR A 248 5.12 11.26 10.55
CA THR A 248 4.05 12.24 10.84
C THR A 248 2.88 12.22 9.85
N PHE A 249 2.44 11.02 9.43
CA PHE A 249 1.14 10.73 8.79
C PHE A 249 0.19 11.93 8.58
N PRO A 250 -0.29 12.23 7.35
CA PRO A 250 0.31 12.16 6.01
C PRO A 250 0.57 13.56 5.39
N PHE A 251 0.63 14.64 6.19
CA PHE A 251 0.56 16.02 5.67
C PHE A 251 1.90 16.77 5.58
N THR A 252 3.04 16.09 5.68
CA THR A 252 4.36 16.73 5.67
C THR A 252 4.58 17.60 4.45
N ALA A 253 4.09 17.19 3.27
CA ALA A 253 4.16 17.99 2.04
C ALA A 253 3.44 19.35 2.10
N LEU A 254 2.42 19.49 2.95
CA LEU A 254 1.64 20.73 3.08
C LEU A 254 2.34 21.80 3.91
N TYR A 255 3.25 21.40 4.81
CA TYR A 255 3.87 22.29 5.79
C TYR A 255 5.41 22.35 5.68
N TRP A 256 6.02 21.56 4.79
CA TRP A 256 7.47 21.57 4.59
C TRP A 256 7.90 22.83 3.82
N HIS A 257 8.64 23.71 4.50
CA HIS A 257 9.09 24.99 3.98
C HIS A 257 10.59 25.06 3.82
#